data_AF-A0A971VN12-F1
#
_entry.id   AF-A0A971VN12-F1
#
_cell.length_a   1.000
_cell.length_b   1.000
_cell.length_c   1.000
_cell.angle_alpha   90.00
_cell.angle_beta   90.00
_cell.angle_gamma   90.00
#
_symmetry.space_group_name_H-M   'P 1'
#
loop_
_entity.id
_entity.type
_entity.pdbx_description
1 polymer ?
#
loop_
_entity_poly.entity_id
_entity_poly.type
_entity_poly.pdbx_seq_one_letter_code
_entity_poly.pdbx_strand_id
1 'polypeptide(L)'
;MSVARISPVMDNISVQGALNKVQEKENISFKDVLLRELYNVSELEKTADAITTDFISGKTDNIHSVLIAAEKASIALQLLVEIRDKVIDAYNEIMRMQV
;
A
#
# COMPACT_ATOMS: atom_id res chain seq x y z
N MET A 1 71.27 -15.69 9.05
CA MET A 1 70.07 -16.20 9.74
C MET A 1 69.54 -15.07 10.61
N SER A 2 68.60 -14.30 10.06
CA SER A 2 68.00 -13.13 10.71
C SER A 2 66.49 -13.30 10.61
N VAL A 3 65.85 -13.61 11.73
CA VAL A 3 64.40 -13.73 11.79
C VAL A 3 63.83 -12.42 12.34
N ALA A 4 63.02 -11.76 11.52
CA ALA A 4 62.27 -10.56 11.88
C ALA A 4 61.22 -10.91 12.94
N ARG A 5 61.13 -10.06 13.99
CA ARG A 5 60.10 -10.17 15.02
C ARG A 5 58.78 -9.63 14.47
N ILE A 6 57.72 -10.42 14.62
CA ILE A 6 56.36 -10.11 14.17
C ILE A 6 55.69 -9.23 15.25
N SER A 7 55.15 -8.08 14.86
CA SER A 7 54.34 -7.22 15.74
C SER A 7 52.97 -7.85 15.98
N PRO A 8 52.43 -7.84 17.21
CA PRO A 8 51.06 -8.24 17.47
C PRO A 8 50.09 -7.19 16.92
N VAL A 9 49.20 -7.62 16.03
CA VAL A 9 48.04 -6.83 15.58
C VAL A 9 47.14 -6.60 16.79
N MET A 10 46.95 -5.33 17.16
CA MET A 10 45.80 -4.92 17.96
C MET A 10 44.55 -5.14 17.11
N ASP A 11 43.78 -6.16 17.43
CA ASP A 11 42.38 -6.23 17.00
C ASP A 11 41.50 -5.88 18.20
N ASN A 12 40.73 -4.82 18.01
CA ASN A 12 39.84 -4.24 18.99
C ASN A 12 38.64 -5.19 19.14
N ILE A 13 38.52 -5.82 20.31
CA ILE A 13 37.28 -6.49 20.71
C ILE A 13 36.74 -5.76 21.93
N SER A 14 36.14 -4.61 21.67
CA SER A 14 35.29 -3.90 22.62
C SER A 14 33.95 -4.65 22.73
N VAL A 15 33.88 -5.64 23.63
CA VAL A 15 32.62 -6.30 24.02
C VAL A 15 31.78 -5.34 24.86
N GLN A 16 31.12 -4.37 24.24
CA GLN A 16 30.10 -3.56 24.93
C GLN A 16 29.19 -2.84 23.92
N GLY A 17 28.44 -3.61 23.11
CA GLY A 17 27.49 -3.05 22.14
C GLY A 17 26.19 -3.85 21.96
N ALA A 18 25.99 -4.92 22.72
CA ALA A 18 24.90 -5.87 22.51
C ALA A 18 23.69 -5.70 23.46
N LEU A 19 23.41 -4.49 23.95
CA LEU A 19 22.18 -4.17 24.69
C LEU A 19 21.51 -2.88 24.21
N ASN A 20 21.43 -2.67 22.89
CA ASN A 20 20.51 -1.69 22.33
C ASN A 20 19.81 -2.23 21.08
N LYS A 21 19.07 -3.33 21.26
CA LYS A 21 17.86 -3.57 20.47
C LYS A 21 16.74 -2.75 21.09
N VAL A 22 16.78 -1.43 20.91
CA VAL A 22 15.53 -0.66 20.90
C VAL A 22 14.89 -1.02 19.57
N GLN A 23 13.83 -1.80 19.65
CA GLN A 23 12.81 -1.85 18.61
C GLN A 23 12.37 -0.41 18.37
N GLU A 24 12.96 0.25 17.37
CA GLU A 24 12.24 1.30 16.66
C GLU A 24 11.07 0.58 15.98
N LYS A 25 9.93 0.59 16.67
CA LYS A 25 8.66 0.59 15.95
C LYS A 25 8.76 1.79 15.01
N GLU A 26 9.07 1.52 13.75
CA GLU A 26 8.79 2.42 12.65
C GLU A 26 7.32 2.81 12.85
N ASN A 27 7.10 4.01 13.38
CA ASN A 27 5.77 4.61 13.41
C ASN A 27 5.50 5.01 11.97
N ILE A 28 5.20 4.03 11.12
CA ILE A 28 4.70 4.28 9.76
C ILE A 28 3.45 5.11 9.98
N SER A 29 3.53 6.41 9.74
CA SER A 29 2.43 7.31 10.04
C SER A 29 1.29 6.95 9.12
N PHE A 30 0.05 6.98 9.64
CA PHE A 30 -1.15 6.85 8.80
C PHE A 30 -1.10 7.84 7.63
N LYS A 31 -0.51 9.02 7.84
CA LYS A 31 -0.25 10.01 6.79
C LYS A 31 0.66 9.48 5.67
N ASP A 32 1.69 8.72 6.01
CA ASP A 32 2.65 8.18 5.03
C ASP A 32 2.04 7.03 4.23
N VAL A 33 1.20 6.22 4.87
CA VAL A 33 0.40 5.19 4.18
C VAL A 33 -0.63 5.86 3.26
N LEU A 34 -1.36 6.85 3.74
CA LEU A 34 -2.36 7.56 2.96
C LEU A 34 -1.75 8.30 1.76
N LEU A 35 -0.60 8.95 1.95
CA LEU A 35 0.12 9.59 0.84
C LEU A 35 0.59 8.57 -0.18
N ARG A 36 1.09 7.41 0.26
CA ARG A 36 1.50 6.32 -0.63
C ARG A 36 0.33 5.79 -1.45
N GLU A 37 -0.82 5.56 -0.81
CA GLU A 37 -2.02 5.11 -1.51
C GLU A 37 -2.56 6.19 -2.48
N LEU A 38 -2.47 7.47 -2.12
CA LEU A 38 -2.84 8.56 -3.02
C LEU A 38 -1.96 8.60 -4.29
N TYR A 39 -0.65 8.37 -4.14
CA TYR A 39 0.25 8.25 -5.29
C TYR A 39 -0.05 7.00 -6.13
N ASN A 40 -0.35 5.86 -5.50
CA ASN A 40 -0.77 4.64 -6.18
C ASN A 40 -2.05 4.85 -7.01
N VAL A 41 -3.04 5.56 -6.46
CA VAL A 41 -4.29 5.86 -7.18
C VAL A 41 -4.02 6.74 -8.40
N SER A 42 -3.13 7.73 -8.30
CA SER A 42 -2.75 8.57 -9.44
C SER A 42 -2.07 7.78 -10.57
N GLU A 43 -1.24 6.80 -10.23
CA GLU A 43 -0.59 5.92 -11.21
C GLU A 43 -1.60 4.94 -11.84
N LEU A 44 -2.54 4.44 -11.05
CA LEU A 44 -3.66 3.62 -11.52
C LEU A 44 -4.59 4.39 -12.46
N GLU A 45 -4.93 5.66 -12.18
CA GLU A 45 -5.72 6.50 -13.10
C GLU A 45 -5.02 6.66 -14.45
N LYS A 46 -3.72 6.92 -14.45
CA LYS A 46 -2.95 7.09 -15.69
C LYS A 46 -2.91 5.82 -16.52
N THR A 47 -2.86 4.68 -15.86
CA THR A 47 -2.93 3.35 -16.49
C THR A 47 -4.33 3.07 -17.02
N ALA A 48 -5.37 3.44 -16.27
CA ALA A 48 -6.75 3.31 -16.67
C ALA A 48 -7.08 4.19 -17.90
N ASP A 49 -6.54 5.41 -17.98
CA ASP A 49 -6.66 6.29 -19.14
C ASP A 49 -6.02 5.67 -20.40
N ALA A 50 -4.86 5.04 -20.26
CA ALA A 50 -4.20 4.33 -21.36
C ALA A 50 -5.04 3.14 -21.85
N ILE A 51 -5.55 2.33 -20.92
CA ILE A 51 -6.41 1.18 -21.23
C ILE A 51 -7.75 1.64 -21.84
N THR A 52 -8.30 2.76 -21.37
CA THR A 52 -9.55 3.33 -21.87
C THR A 52 -9.36 3.88 -23.29
N THR A 53 -8.21 4.49 -23.57
CA THR A 53 -7.83 4.92 -24.93
C THR A 53 -7.70 3.72 -25.87
N ASP A 54 -7.07 2.64 -25.41
CA ASP A 54 -6.95 1.38 -26.17
C ASP A 54 -8.32 0.68 -26.37
N PHE A 55 -9.24 0.84 -25.43
CA PHE A 55 -10.61 0.33 -25.52
C PHE A 55 -11.45 1.11 -26.54
N ILE A 56 -11.40 2.44 -26.51
CA ILE A 56 -12.09 3.33 -27.49
C ILE A 56 -11.56 3.11 -28.91
N SER A 57 -10.30 2.68 -29.04
CA SER A 57 -9.65 2.32 -30.31
C SER A 57 -10.23 1.07 -31.00
N GLY A 58 -11.26 0.42 -30.41
CA GLY A 58 -12.11 -0.55 -31.10
C GLY A 58 -11.50 -1.94 -31.30
N LYS A 59 -10.54 -2.35 -30.46
CA LYS A 59 -9.76 -3.58 -30.64
C LYS A 59 -10.34 -4.87 -30.04
N THR A 60 -11.62 -4.96 -29.66
CA THR A 60 -12.11 -6.22 -29.06
C THR A 60 -13.53 -6.63 -29.45
N ASP A 61 -13.58 -7.66 -30.30
CA ASP A 61 -14.73 -8.49 -30.70
C ASP A 61 -15.26 -9.38 -29.54
N ASN A 62 -15.71 -8.82 -28.42
CA ASN A 62 -16.29 -9.66 -27.36
C ASN A 62 -17.49 -9.00 -26.67
N ILE A 63 -18.66 -9.10 -27.30
CA ILE A 63 -19.96 -8.78 -26.71
C ILE A 63 -20.17 -9.51 -25.36
N HIS A 64 -19.59 -10.71 -25.20
CA HIS A 64 -19.59 -11.47 -23.94
C HIS A 64 -18.80 -10.76 -22.83
N SER A 65 -17.65 -10.18 -23.14
CA SER A 65 -16.84 -9.44 -22.17
C SER A 65 -17.54 -8.15 -21.71
N VAL A 66 -18.25 -7.47 -22.63
CA VAL A 66 -19.06 -6.29 -22.29
C VAL A 66 -20.22 -6.67 -21.36
N LEU A 67 -20.93 -7.76 -21.65
CA LEU A 67 -22.02 -8.24 -20.78
C LEU A 67 -21.50 -8.64 -19.39
N ILE A 68 -20.38 -9.37 -19.31
CA ILE A 68 -19.75 -9.75 -18.03
C ILE A 68 -19.28 -8.51 -17.26
N ALA A 69 -18.73 -7.51 -17.94
CA ALA A 69 -18.32 -6.27 -17.31
C ALA A 69 -19.53 -5.49 -16.77
N ALA A 70 -20.63 -5.43 -17.53
CA ALA A 70 -21.87 -4.79 -17.10
C ALA A 70 -22.48 -5.48 -15.86
N GLU A 71 -22.50 -6.82 -15.83
CA GLU A 71 -22.99 -7.59 -14.69
C GLU A 71 -22.12 -7.35 -13.44
N LYS A 72 -20.80 -7.38 -13.60
CA LYS A 72 -19.86 -7.06 -12.51
C LYS A 72 -20.03 -5.64 -12.00
N ALA A 73 -20.25 -4.67 -12.89
CA ALA A 73 -20.48 -3.27 -12.50
C ALA A 73 -21.77 -3.12 -11.71
N SER A 74 -22.84 -3.83 -12.09
CA SER A 74 -24.12 -3.84 -11.37
C SER A 74 -23.95 -4.36 -9.94
N ILE A 75 -23.26 -5.49 -9.77
CA ILE A 75 -22.98 -6.09 -8.43
C ILE A 75 -22.10 -5.15 -7.59
N ALA A 76 -21.05 -4.59 -8.19
CA ALA A 76 -20.16 -3.66 -7.50
C ALA A 76 -20.89 -2.38 -7.04
N LEU A 77 -21.83 -1.88 -7.85
CA LEU A 77 -22.64 -0.73 -7.49
C LEU A 77 -23.55 -1.03 -6.30
N GLN A 78 -24.19 -2.20 -6.27
CA GLN A 78 -25.01 -2.63 -5.13
C GLN A 78 -24.17 -2.73 -3.85
N LEU A 79 -22.99 -3.34 -3.93
CA LEU A 79 -22.05 -3.42 -2.81
C LEU A 79 -21.61 -2.02 -2.34
N LEU A 80 -21.37 -1.09 -3.25
CA LEU A 80 -20.99 0.28 -2.92
C LEU A 80 -22.10 1.01 -2.14
N VAL A 81 -23.36 0.82 -2.53
CA VAL A 81 -24.50 1.39 -1.81
C VAL A 81 -24.56 0.85 -0.38
N GLU A 82 -24.40 -0.47 -0.19
CA GLU A 82 -24.35 -1.06 1.15
C GLU A 82 -23.20 -0.51 2.00
N ILE A 83 -22.01 -0.36 1.42
CA ILE A 83 -20.85 0.22 2.10
C ILE A 83 -21.12 1.68 2.48
N ARG A 84 -21.68 2.48 1.55
CA ARG A 84 -22.06 3.87 1.80
C ARG A 84 -23.02 3.96 2.99
N ASP A 85 -24.05 3.14 2.99
CA ASP A 85 -25.05 3.14 4.06
C ASP A 85 -24.41 2.76 5.41
N LYS A 86 -23.52 1.75 5.44
CA LYS A 86 -22.76 1.38 6.64
C LYS A 86 -21.81 2.45 7.15
N VAL A 87 -21.20 3.23 6.26
CA VAL A 87 -20.34 4.36 6.66
C VAL A 87 -21.18 5.49 7.27
N ILE A 88 -22.37 5.77 6.71
CA ILE A 88 -23.30 6.75 7.27
C ILE A 88 -23.78 6.28 8.66
N ASP A 89 -24.14 5.01 8.80
CA ASP A 89 -24.55 4.42 10.08
C ASP A 89 -23.42 4.52 11.13
N ALA A 90 -22.19 4.17 10.75
CA ALA A 90 -21.03 4.26 11.64
C ALA A 90 -20.74 5.69 12.09
N TYR A 91 -20.88 6.67 11.18
CA TYR A 91 -20.77 8.08 11.53
C TYR A 91 -21.84 8.52 12.53
N ASN A 92 -23.10 8.14 12.27
CA ASN A 92 -24.21 8.45 13.16
C ASN A 92 -24.08 7.78 14.54
N GLU A 93 -23.55 6.55 14.59
CA GLU A 93 -23.28 5.83 15.84
C GLU A 93 -22.23 6.56 16.68
N ILE A 94 -21.11 6.99 16.06
CA ILE A 94 -20.06 7.75 16.75
C ILE A 94 -20.61 9.07 17.31
N MET A 95 -21.46 9.77 16.55
CA MET A 95 -22.12 11.00 17.02
C MET A 95 -23.05 10.76 18.21
N ARG A 96 -23.74 9.61 18.23
CA ARG A 96 -24.61 9.20 19.35
C ARG A 96 -23.85 8.76 20.60
N MET A 97 -22.56 8.43 20.50
CA MET A 97 -21.72 8.11 21.67
C MET A 97 -21.19 9.36 22.40
N GLN A 98 -21.24 10.54 21.77
CA GLN A 98 -20.66 11.78 22.33
C GLN A 98 -21.66 12.68 23.09
N VAL A 99 -22.90 12.23 23.30
CA VAL A 99 -23.87 12.90 24.19
C VAL A 99 -23.95 12.26 25.56
#